data_AF-A0A6A6UI75-F1
#
_entry.id   AF-A0A6A6UI75-F1
#
_cell.length_a   1.000
_cell.length_b   1.000
_cell.length_c   1.000
_cell.angle_alpha   90.00
_cell.angle_beta   90.00
_cell.angle_gamma   90.00
#
_symmetry.space_group_name_H-M   'P 1'
#
loop_
_entity.id
_entity.type
_entity.pdbx_description
1 polymer ?
#
loop_
_entity_poly.entity_id
_entity_poly.type
_entity_poly.pdbx_seq_one_letter_code
_entity_poly.pdbx_strand_id
1 'polypeptide(L)'
;KPAVGSEEWHRVRRDNHKEVERRRREAINEGINELSKIVPGCEKNKGSILQRAVQYIGQLKENEQQNIEKWTLEKLLLDQAITELTSTAERLKNDSKFYQRERD
;
A
#
# COMPACT_ATOMS: atom_id res chain seq x y z
N LYS A 1 -45.78 9.99 19.82
CA LYS A 1 -45.43 10.14 18.37
C LYS A 1 -46.50 11.05 17.76
N PRO A 2 -46.14 12.11 17.03
CA PRO A 2 -47.12 13.03 16.44
C PRO A 2 -48.05 12.28 15.47
N ALA A 3 -49.29 12.74 15.34
CA ALA A 3 -50.31 12.08 14.51
C ALA A 3 -49.90 12.06 13.04
N VAL A 4 -50.03 10.92 12.37
CA VAL A 4 -49.66 10.78 10.95
C VAL A 4 -50.48 11.77 10.11
N GLY A 5 -49.80 12.57 9.28
CA GLY A 5 -50.41 13.63 8.49
C GLY A 5 -50.57 14.98 9.20
N SER A 6 -50.25 15.08 10.49
CA SER A 6 -50.21 16.38 11.19
C SER A 6 -49.01 17.23 10.74
N GLU A 7 -49.13 18.54 10.91
CA GLU A 7 -48.05 19.48 10.61
C GLU A 7 -46.78 19.19 11.42
N GLU A 8 -46.93 18.79 12.68
CA GLU A 8 -45.82 18.34 13.54
C GLU A 8 -45.16 17.07 13.03
N TRP A 9 -45.92 16.11 12.52
CA TRP A 9 -45.39 14.88 11.90
C TRP A 9 -44.58 15.20 10.64
N HIS A 10 -45.07 16.12 9.80
CA HIS A 10 -44.33 16.59 8.63
C HIS A 10 -43.05 17.36 9.02
N ARG A 11 -43.10 18.18 10.09
CA ARG A 11 -41.92 18.90 10.60
C ARG A 11 -40.84 17.93 11.08
N VAL A 12 -41.19 16.97 11.94
CA VAL A 12 -40.26 15.97 12.47
C VAL A 12 -39.61 15.15 11.34
N ARG A 13 -40.37 14.76 10.31
CA ARG A 13 -39.79 14.06 9.15
C ARG A 13 -38.80 14.91 8.38
N ARG A 14 -39.10 16.19 8.14
CA ARG A 14 -38.19 17.11 7.45
C ARG A 14 -36.90 17.32 8.24
N ASP A 15 -37.01 17.52 9.55
CA ASP A 15 -35.85 17.75 10.42
C ASP A 15 -34.98 16.50 10.53
N ASN A 16 -35.59 15.32 10.67
CA ASN A 16 -34.86 14.06 10.62
C ASN A 16 -34.15 13.85 9.28
N HIS A 17 -34.80 14.15 8.16
CA HIS A 17 -34.17 14.06 6.84
C HIS A 17 -32.97 15.00 6.71
N LYS A 18 -33.08 16.25 7.20
CA LYS A 18 -31.96 17.20 7.23
C LYS A 18 -30.80 16.70 8.09
N GLU A 19 -31.09 16.12 9.24
CA GLU A 19 -30.07 15.59 10.15
C GLU A 19 -29.34 14.38 9.56
N VAL A 20 -30.06 13.44 8.95
CA VAL A 20 -29.44 12.32 8.22
C VAL A 20 -28.52 12.83 7.13
N GLU A 21 -28.97 13.83 6.37
CA GLU A 21 -28.19 14.41 5.29
C GLU A 21 -26.95 15.18 5.79
N ARG A 22 -27.05 15.87 6.93
CA ARG A 22 -25.92 16.53 7.58
C ARG A 22 -24.86 15.52 7.98
N ARG A 23 -25.24 14.44 8.66
CA ARG A 23 -24.32 13.37 9.07
C ARG A 23 -23.64 12.70 7.88
N ARG A 24 -24.38 12.47 6.80
CA ARG A 24 -23.81 11.92 5.55
C ARG A 24 -22.70 12.84 5.00
N ARG A 25 -22.96 14.14 4.95
CA ARG A 25 -21.98 15.13 4.48
C ARG A 25 -20.75 15.23 5.39
N GLU A 26 -20.94 15.14 6.70
CA GLU A 26 -19.84 15.13 7.67
C GLU A 26 -18.94 13.92 7.50
N ALA A 27 -19.51 12.72 7.41
CA ALA A 27 -18.76 11.48 7.18
C ALA A 27 -17.95 11.54 5.87
N ILE A 28 -18.53 12.08 4.79
CA ILE A 28 -17.80 12.27 3.52
C ILE A 28 -16.63 13.26 3.69
N ASN A 29 -16.86 14.37 4.40
CA ASN A 29 -15.82 15.37 4.60
C ASN A 29 -14.67 14.85 5.47
N GLU A 30 -15.00 14.09 6.51
CA GLU A 30 -14.03 13.40 7.35
C GLU A 30 -13.17 12.45 6.52
N GLY A 31 -13.80 11.58 5.70
CA GLY A 31 -13.07 10.69 4.81
C GLY A 31 -12.13 11.41 3.84
N ILE A 32 -12.55 12.53 3.26
CA ILE A 32 -11.70 13.35 2.38
C ILE A 32 -10.54 13.98 3.17
N ASN A 33 -10.78 14.44 4.40
CA ASN A 33 -9.73 15.01 5.23
C ASN A 33 -8.71 13.94 5.66
N GLU A 34 -9.13 12.73 5.96
CA GLU A 34 -8.19 11.63 6.26
C GLU A 34 -7.31 11.29 5.05
N LEU A 35 -7.88 11.27 3.83
CA LEU A 35 -7.09 11.11 2.61
C LEU A 35 -6.01 12.19 2.48
N SER A 36 -6.32 13.44 2.81
CA SER A 36 -5.36 14.54 2.71
C SER A 36 -4.16 14.43 3.65
N LYS A 37 -4.26 13.67 4.74
CA LYS A 37 -3.16 13.46 5.70
C LYS A 37 -2.13 12.45 5.21
N ILE A 38 -2.56 11.45 4.44
CA ILE A 38 -1.71 10.34 3.99
C ILE A 38 -1.20 10.55 2.57
N VAL A 39 -1.86 11.38 1.77
CA VAL A 39 -1.48 11.66 0.39
C VAL A 39 -0.55 12.88 0.35
N PRO A 40 0.68 12.76 -0.16
CA PRO A 40 1.63 13.86 -0.20
C PRO A 40 1.26 14.91 -1.26
N GLY A 41 1.48 16.18 -0.93
CA GLY A 41 1.26 17.31 -1.84
C GLY A 41 -0.21 17.63 -2.07
N CYS A 42 -1.09 17.29 -1.13
CA CYS A 42 -2.49 17.70 -1.19
C CYS A 42 -2.67 19.17 -0.82
N GLU A 43 -3.41 19.90 -1.66
CA GLU A 43 -3.96 21.21 -1.33
C GLU A 43 -5.29 21.10 -0.55
N LYS A 44 -5.79 22.22 -0.03
CA LYS A 44 -7.03 22.27 0.78
C LYS A 44 -8.33 21.97 -0.01
N ASN A 45 -8.27 21.76 -1.32
CA ASN A 45 -9.45 21.53 -2.15
C ASN A 45 -9.81 20.03 -2.21
N LYS A 46 -11.08 19.69 -1.98
CA LYS A 46 -11.59 18.31 -2.04
C LYS A 46 -11.35 17.64 -3.39
N GLY A 47 -11.52 18.38 -4.49
CA GLY A 47 -11.30 17.83 -5.83
C GLY A 47 -9.85 17.45 -6.07
N SER A 48 -8.91 18.32 -5.68
CA SER A 48 -7.47 18.04 -5.81
C SER A 48 -7.02 16.92 -4.89
N ILE A 49 -7.57 16.82 -3.66
CA ILE A 49 -7.28 15.71 -2.75
C ILE A 49 -7.67 14.37 -3.41
N LEU A 50 -8.88 14.27 -3.97
CA LEU A 50 -9.35 13.04 -4.62
C LEU A 50 -8.49 12.68 -5.84
N GLN A 51 -8.20 13.65 -6.71
CA GLN A 51 -7.35 13.41 -7.89
C GLN A 51 -5.94 12.98 -7.47
N ARG A 52 -5.36 13.62 -6.46
CA ARG A 52 -4.03 13.29 -5.95
C ARG A 52 -4.01 11.92 -5.28
N ALA A 53 -5.06 11.55 -4.55
CA ALA A 53 -5.19 10.23 -3.95
C ALA A 53 -5.17 9.13 -5.01
N VAL A 54 -5.91 9.30 -6.12
CA VAL A 54 -5.91 8.35 -7.24
C VAL A 54 -4.52 8.20 -7.84
N GLN A 55 -3.84 9.32 -8.12
CA GLN A 55 -2.47 9.31 -8.66
C GLN A 55 -1.50 8.61 -7.71
N TYR A 56 -1.58 8.93 -6.41
CA TYR A 56 -0.67 8.38 -5.41
C TYR A 56 -0.86 6.87 -5.22
N ILE A 57 -2.11 6.38 -5.22
CA ILE A 57 -2.39 4.94 -5.20
C ILE A 57 -1.80 4.26 -6.46
N GLY A 58 -1.93 4.88 -7.63
CA GLY A 58 -1.30 4.38 -8.86
C GLY A 58 0.21 4.27 -8.73
N GLN A 59 0.86 5.32 -8.24
CA GLN A 59 2.30 5.35 -8.00
C GLN A 59 2.75 4.31 -6.97
N LEU A 60 2.00 4.13 -5.87
CA LEU A 60 2.32 3.12 -4.86
C LEU A 60 2.29 1.71 -5.46
N LYS A 61 1.30 1.39 -6.29
CA LYS A 61 1.22 0.10 -6.99
C LYS A 61 2.38 -0.11 -7.96
N GLU A 62 2.74 0.92 -8.71
CA GLU A 62 3.88 0.84 -9.63
C GLU A 62 5.20 0.66 -8.88
N ASN A 63 5.41 1.41 -7.79
CA ASN A 63 6.57 1.27 -6.93
C ASN A 63 6.64 -0.11 -6.27
N GLU A 64 5.52 -0.66 -5.83
CA GLU A 64 5.44 -2.01 -5.27
C GLU A 64 5.88 -3.06 -6.31
N GLN A 65 5.36 -2.96 -7.54
CA GLN A 65 5.75 -3.85 -8.64
C GLN A 65 7.26 -3.74 -8.95
N GLN A 66 7.78 -2.53 -9.09
CA GLN A 66 9.22 -2.30 -9.33
C GLN A 66 10.09 -2.84 -8.19
N ASN A 67 9.66 -2.69 -6.94
CA ASN A 67 10.38 -3.22 -5.78
C ASN A 67 10.41 -4.75 -5.78
N ILE A 68 9.29 -5.40 -6.14
CA ILE A 68 9.22 -6.85 -6.27
C ILE A 68 10.17 -7.34 -7.38
N GLU A 69 10.17 -6.68 -8.54
CA GLU A 69 11.04 -7.03 -9.66
C GLU A 69 12.52 -6.88 -9.28
N LYS A 70 12.87 -5.73 -8.67
CA LYS A 70 14.23 -5.47 -8.19
C LYS A 70 14.68 -6.53 -7.18
N TRP A 71 13.86 -6.81 -6.18
CA TRP A 71 14.18 -7.80 -5.15
C TRP A 71 14.32 -9.21 -5.75
N THR A 72 13.44 -9.58 -6.68
CA THR A 72 13.50 -10.88 -7.37
C THR A 72 14.79 -11.02 -8.17
N LEU A 73 15.19 -9.96 -8.89
CA LEU A 73 16.45 -9.95 -9.65
C LEU A 73 17.67 -10.03 -8.73
N GLU A 74 17.72 -9.22 -7.68
CA GLU A 74 18.80 -9.24 -6.68
C GLU A 74 18.94 -10.62 -6.03
N LYS A 75 17.81 -11.24 -5.66
CA LYS A 75 17.80 -12.59 -5.10
C LYS A 75 18.37 -13.61 -6.08
N LEU A 76 17.92 -13.59 -7.35
CA LEU A 76 18.41 -14.52 -8.38
C LEU A 76 19.93 -14.39 -8.59
N LEU A 77 20.44 -13.16 -8.62
CA LEU A 77 21.88 -12.90 -8.78
C LEU A 77 22.69 -13.40 -7.57
N LEU A 78 22.18 -13.19 -6.36
CA LEU A 78 22.81 -13.70 -5.14
C LEU A 78 22.79 -15.23 -5.09
N ASP A 79 21.67 -15.87 -5.45
CA ASP A 79 21.57 -17.33 -5.51
C ASP A 79 22.56 -17.94 -6.52
N GLN A 80 22.74 -17.27 -7.67
CA GLN A 80 23.75 -17.65 -8.67
C GLN A 80 25.18 -17.52 -8.11
N ALA A 81 25.49 -16.38 -7.47
CA ALA A 81 26.81 -16.15 -6.88
C ALA A 81 27.13 -17.14 -5.76
N ILE A 82 26.15 -17.47 -4.91
CA ILE A 82 26.28 -18.50 -3.86
C ILE A 82 26.60 -19.86 -4.48
N THR A 83 25.91 -20.23 -5.55
CA THR A 83 26.13 -21.50 -6.25
C THR A 83 27.57 -21.58 -6.80
N GLU A 84 28.05 -20.52 -7.44
CA GLU A 84 29.40 -20.45 -8.00
C GLU A 84 30.50 -20.49 -6.92
N LEU A 85 30.30 -19.75 -5.83
CA LEU A 85 31.22 -19.75 -4.68
C LEU A 85 31.27 -21.12 -4.01
N THR A 86 30.12 -21.77 -3.85
CA THR A 86 30.02 -23.11 -3.26
C THR A 86 30.77 -24.13 -4.12
N SER A 87 30.54 -24.13 -5.44
CA SER A 87 31.25 -25.02 -6.37
C SER A 87 32.77 -24.78 -6.35
N THR A 88 33.20 -23.52 -6.30
CA THR A 88 34.62 -23.17 -6.22
C THR A 88 35.26 -23.64 -4.92
N ALA A 89 34.56 -23.49 -3.79
CA ALA A 89 35.02 -23.94 -2.48
C ALA A 89 35.16 -25.47 -2.44
N GLU A 90 34.19 -26.21 -3.00
CA GLU A 90 34.26 -27.67 -3.10
C GLU A 90 35.44 -28.14 -3.94
N ARG A 91 35.69 -27.51 -5.10
CA ARG A 91 36.84 -27.81 -5.94
C ARG A 91 38.16 -27.61 -5.20
N LEU A 92 38.37 -26.43 -4.59
CA LEU A 92 39.58 -26.13 -3.82
C LEU A 92 39.78 -27.09 -2.64
N LYS A 93 38.70 -27.47 -1.96
CA LYS A 93 38.74 -28.45 -0.87
C LYS A 93 39.17 -29.82 -1.37
N ASN A 94 38.72 -30.24 -2.55
CA ASN A 94 39.11 -31.51 -3.15
C ASN A 94 40.57 -31.50 -3.60
N ASP A 95 41.03 -30.43 -4.25
CA ASP A 95 42.42 -30.26 -4.67
C ASP A 95 43.36 -30.26 -3.44
N SER A 96 43.02 -29.53 -2.38
CA SER A 96 43.78 -29.53 -1.13
C SER A 96 43.89 -30.92 -0.51
N LYS A 97 42.81 -31.72 -0.52
CA LYS A 97 42.82 -33.10 -0.04
C LYS A 97 43.69 -34.00 -0.92
N PHE A 98 43.66 -33.79 -2.24
CA PHE A 98 44.49 -34.52 -3.19
C PHE A 98 45.98 -34.28 -2.90
N TYR A 99 46.40 -33.01 -2.83
CA TYR A 99 47.80 -32.67 -2.54
C TYR A 99 48.26 -33.10 -1.14
N GLN A 100 47.37 -33.14 -0.15
CA GLN A 100 47.70 -33.69 1.17
C GLN A 100 48.03 -35.18 1.08
N ARG A 101 47.26 -35.95 0.30
CA ARG A 101 47.51 -37.39 0.11
C ARG A 101 48.78 -37.69 -0.66
N GLU A 102 49.17 -36.85 -1.62
CA GLU A 102 50.44 -37.03 -2.34
C GLU A 102 51.68 -36.71 -1.48
N ARG A 103 51.51 -36.01 -0.35
CA ARG A 103 52.59 -35.66 0.56
C ARG A 103 52.87 -36.71 1.64
N ASP A 104 51.90 -37.57 1.93
CA ASP A 104 51.97 -38.65 2.92
C ASP A 104 52.46 -39.97 2.28
#